data_AF-A0A084SYN8-F1
#
_entry.id   AF-A0A084SYN8-F1
#
_cell.length_a   1.000
_cell.length_b   1.000
_cell.length_c   1.000
_cell.angle_alpha   90.00
_cell.angle_beta   90.00
_cell.angle_gamma   90.00
#
_symmetry.space_group_name_H-M   'P 1'
#
loop_
_entity.id
_entity.type
_entity.pdbx_description
1 polymer ?
#
loop_
_entity_poly.entity_id
_entity_poly.type
_entity_poly.pdbx_seq_one_letter_code
_entity_poly.pdbx_strand_id
1 'polypeptide(L)'
;MSAASPEAPTVHPTAAIGQGYNPFDPAFQSNPYPFYARARSEAPVAFCPQFNVWLVTSQELINRVLKSPTLFSSLHNLDSPVVLPAEIEAVLAKAHYPLAPGLFNNDPPGHTRVRALWRSSMSRPKAASTTRTTTLACSRTAPPIPPGT
;
A
#
# COMPACT_ATOMS: atom_id res chain seq x y z
N MET A 1 15.43 0.81 -22.78
CA MET A 1 14.60 1.84 -23.44
C MET A 1 14.09 2.74 -22.33
N SER A 2 14.64 3.93 -22.21
CA SER A 2 14.26 4.91 -21.18
C SER A 2 12.89 5.45 -21.55
N ALA A 3 11.83 4.99 -20.90
CA ALA A 3 10.57 5.71 -20.94
C ALA A 3 10.83 7.05 -20.23
N ALA A 4 10.67 8.16 -20.95
CA ALA A 4 10.64 9.47 -20.33
C ALA A 4 9.58 9.45 -19.23
N SER A 5 9.95 9.85 -18.01
CA SER A 5 8.96 10.12 -16.96
C SER A 5 7.91 11.05 -17.55
N PRO A 6 6.62 10.69 -17.55
CA PRO A 6 5.59 11.63 -17.97
C PRO A 6 5.75 12.89 -17.11
N GLU A 7 5.87 14.04 -17.77
CA GLU A 7 5.97 15.33 -17.10
C GLU A 7 4.78 15.45 -16.14
N ALA A 8 5.09 15.45 -14.83
CA ALA A 8 4.07 15.46 -13.79
C ALA A 8 3.17 16.68 -14.02
N PRO A 9 1.84 16.52 -14.14
CA PRO A 9 0.94 17.64 -14.37
C PRO A 9 0.85 18.50 -13.10
N THR A 10 1.83 19.37 -12.92
CA THR A 10 1.93 20.35 -11.81
C THR A 10 0.79 21.37 -11.83
N VAL A 11 0.06 21.46 -12.96
CA VAL A 11 -1.08 22.38 -13.17
C VAL A 11 -2.44 21.65 -13.01
N HIS A 12 -2.47 20.42 -12.48
CA HIS A 12 -3.76 19.73 -12.32
C HIS A 12 -4.67 20.51 -11.34
N PRO A 13 -5.95 20.77 -11.66
CA PRO A 13 -6.85 21.58 -10.81
C PRO A 13 -6.98 21.08 -9.36
N THR A 14 -6.76 19.78 -9.13
CA THR A 14 -6.82 19.17 -7.80
C THR A 14 -5.46 19.07 -7.09
N ALA A 15 -4.38 19.58 -7.69
CA ALA A 15 -3.03 19.53 -7.14
C ALA A 15 -2.91 20.23 -5.79
N ALA A 16 -3.69 21.29 -5.55
CA ALA A 16 -3.71 22.00 -4.27
C ALA A 16 -4.09 21.09 -3.08
N ILE A 17 -5.02 20.14 -3.29
CA ILE A 17 -5.36 19.14 -2.27
C ILE A 17 -4.25 18.11 -2.12
N GLY A 18 -3.70 17.61 -3.24
CA GLY A 18 -2.65 16.61 -3.22
C GLY A 18 -1.32 17.11 -2.65
N GLN A 19 -1.03 18.41 -2.72
CA GLN A 19 0.12 19.03 -2.05
C GLN A 19 0.03 18.95 -0.52
N GLY A 20 -1.18 18.84 0.05
CA GLY A 20 -1.36 18.66 1.49
C GLY A 20 -1.09 17.23 1.99
N TYR A 21 -0.82 16.28 1.09
CA TYR A 21 -0.54 14.90 1.46
C TYR A 21 0.94 14.72 1.82
N ASN A 22 1.22 14.57 3.11
CA ASN A 22 2.56 14.21 3.59
C ASN A 22 2.49 13.13 4.68
N PRO A 23 2.61 11.84 4.34
CA PRO A 23 2.55 10.75 5.30
C PRO A 23 3.79 10.66 6.21
N PHE A 24 4.83 11.44 5.94
CA PHE A 24 6.06 11.50 6.74
C PHE A 24 6.03 12.61 7.80
N ASP A 25 5.01 13.48 7.78
CA ASP A 25 4.82 14.50 8.80
C ASP A 25 4.29 13.87 10.10
N PRO A 26 4.95 14.09 11.27
CA PRO A 26 4.49 13.56 12.56
C PRO A 26 3.05 13.96 12.92
N ALA A 27 2.61 15.18 12.59
CA ALA A 27 1.26 15.64 12.85
C ALA A 27 0.24 14.88 11.98
N PHE A 28 0.60 14.61 10.71
CA PHE A 28 -0.21 13.77 9.82
C PHE A 28 -0.29 12.34 10.34
N GLN A 29 0.82 11.76 10.78
CA GLN A 29 0.85 10.40 11.35
C GLN A 29 0.01 10.30 12.63
N SER A 30 0.05 11.32 13.48
CA SER A 30 -0.76 11.36 14.70
C SER A 30 -2.25 11.47 14.41
N ASN A 31 -2.66 12.20 13.37
CA ASN A 31 -4.07 12.35 13.02
C ASN A 31 -4.27 12.65 11.52
N PRO A 32 -4.36 11.62 10.66
CA PRO A 32 -4.49 11.81 9.21
C PRO A 32 -5.94 12.07 8.76
N TYR A 33 -6.92 11.85 9.64
CA TYR A 33 -8.34 11.87 9.29
C TYR A 33 -8.86 13.23 8.80
N PRO A 34 -8.44 14.40 9.35
CA PRO A 34 -8.84 15.71 8.86
C PRO A 34 -8.46 15.92 7.39
N PHE A 35 -7.24 15.52 7.00
CA PHE A 35 -6.80 15.59 5.61
C PHE A 35 -7.71 14.77 4.70
N TYR A 36 -7.93 13.48 5.03
CA TYR A 36 -8.76 12.62 4.19
C TYR A 36 -10.23 13.03 4.17
N ALA A 37 -10.75 13.65 5.24
CA ALA A 37 -12.10 14.20 5.26
C ALA A 37 -12.24 15.34 4.24
N ARG A 38 -11.29 16.28 4.25
CA ARG A 38 -11.23 17.39 3.30
C ARG A 38 -11.05 16.91 1.86
N ALA A 39 -10.12 15.99 1.64
CA ALA A 39 -9.87 15.44 0.30
C ALA A 39 -11.13 14.76 -0.27
N ARG A 40 -11.88 14.00 0.54
CA ARG A 40 -13.13 13.37 0.09
C ARG A 40 -14.21 14.38 -0.29
N SER A 41 -14.32 15.51 0.42
CA SER A 41 -15.34 16.52 0.14
C SER A 41 -15.00 17.43 -1.03
N GLU A 42 -13.73 17.82 -1.16
CA GLU A 42 -13.30 18.83 -2.15
C GLU A 42 -12.78 18.20 -3.45
N ALA A 43 -11.99 17.12 -3.38
CA ALA A 43 -11.36 16.50 -4.53
C ALA A 43 -11.09 15.00 -4.28
N PRO A 44 -12.11 14.12 -4.43
CA PRO A 44 -11.98 12.70 -4.11
C PRO A 44 -10.94 11.95 -4.97
N VAL A 45 -10.49 12.57 -6.07
CA VAL A 45 -9.31 12.21 -6.84
C VAL A 45 -8.40 13.43 -6.95
N ALA A 46 -7.23 13.37 -6.34
CA ALA A 46 -6.28 14.48 -6.29
C ALA A 46 -4.89 14.04 -6.77
N PHE A 47 -4.26 14.81 -7.65
CA PHE A 47 -2.87 14.55 -8.03
C PHE A 47 -1.94 15.09 -6.94
N CYS A 48 -0.99 14.27 -6.48
CA CYS A 48 0.05 14.66 -5.52
C CYS A 48 1.38 14.84 -6.27
N PRO A 49 1.81 16.10 -6.52
CA PRO A 49 3.04 16.36 -7.29
C PRO A 49 4.30 15.85 -6.59
N GLN A 50 4.34 15.91 -5.25
CA GLN A 50 5.50 15.52 -4.45
C GLN A 50 5.90 14.05 -4.66
N PHE A 51 4.92 13.16 -4.82
CA PHE A 51 5.15 11.73 -5.04
C PHE A 51 4.86 11.28 -6.48
N ASN A 52 4.40 12.20 -7.33
CA ASN A 52 3.93 11.89 -8.69
C ASN A 52 2.88 10.75 -8.73
N VAL A 53 1.92 10.80 -7.80
CA VAL A 53 0.84 9.79 -7.69
C VAL A 53 -0.54 10.43 -7.66
N TRP A 54 -1.55 9.63 -7.99
CA TRP A 54 -2.95 9.98 -7.80
C TRP A 54 -3.46 9.46 -6.47
N LEU A 55 -4.03 10.35 -5.66
CA LEU A 55 -4.73 10.03 -4.44
C LEU A 55 -6.20 9.78 -4.74
N VAL A 56 -6.72 8.63 -4.33
CA VAL A 56 -8.14 8.28 -4.44
C VAL A 56 -8.68 8.06 -3.04
N THR A 57 -9.63 8.90 -2.62
CA THR A 57 -10.11 8.91 -1.21
C THR A 57 -11.58 8.55 -1.07
N SER A 58 -12.35 8.56 -2.16
CA SER A 58 -13.74 8.08 -2.18
C SER A 58 -13.80 6.56 -2.09
N GLN A 59 -14.62 6.04 -1.17
CA GLN A 59 -14.82 4.60 -0.98
C GLN A 59 -15.36 3.92 -2.25
N GLU A 60 -16.23 4.60 -3.00
CA GLU A 60 -16.75 4.11 -4.27
C GLU A 60 -15.62 3.95 -5.30
N LEU A 61 -14.80 5.00 -5.47
CA LEU A 61 -13.73 5.00 -6.46
C LEU A 61 -12.61 4.01 -6.09
N ILE A 62 -12.26 3.91 -4.80
CA ILE A 62 -11.33 2.89 -4.30
C ILE A 62 -11.83 1.50 -4.67
N ASN A 63 -13.10 1.19 -4.43
CA ASN A 63 -13.68 -0.10 -4.78
C ASN A 63 -13.65 -0.37 -6.29
N ARG A 64 -13.85 0.65 -7.13
CA ARG A 64 -13.74 0.52 -8.59
C ARG A 64 -12.30 0.21 -9.01
N VAL A 65 -11.33 0.96 -8.49
CA VAL A 65 -9.89 0.74 -8.76
C VAL A 65 -9.48 -0.69 -8.37
N LEU A 66 -9.78 -1.11 -7.14
CA LEU A 66 -9.40 -2.43 -6.63
C LEU A 66 -10.07 -3.60 -7.37
N LYS A 67 -11.22 -3.38 -8.03
CA LYS A 67 -11.93 -4.40 -8.81
C LYS A 67 -11.54 -4.43 -10.28
N SER A 68 -10.70 -3.51 -10.74
CA SER A 68 -10.30 -3.39 -12.15
C SER A 68 -8.78 -3.58 -12.35
N PRO A 69 -8.21 -4.75 -12.00
CA PRO A 69 -6.77 -4.99 -12.07
C PRO A 69 -6.19 -4.93 -13.50
N THR A 70 -7.03 -5.05 -14.54
CA THR A 70 -6.61 -4.87 -15.93
C THR A 70 -6.40 -3.40 -16.30
N LEU A 71 -6.99 -2.47 -15.55
CA LEU A 71 -6.80 -1.03 -15.72
C LEU A 71 -5.80 -0.47 -14.71
N PHE A 72 -5.80 -1.03 -13.50
CA PHE A 72 -4.93 -0.61 -12.39
C PHE A 72 -4.07 -1.78 -11.96
N SER A 73 -2.92 -1.91 -12.63
CA SER A 73 -1.92 -2.95 -12.37
C SER A 73 -1.35 -2.86 -10.96
N SER A 74 -1.09 -4.01 -10.34
CA SER A 74 -0.38 -4.10 -9.06
C SER A 74 1.10 -4.44 -9.20
N LEU A 75 1.65 -4.55 -10.43
CA LEU A 75 3.03 -4.99 -10.66
C LEU A 75 4.07 -4.15 -9.90
N HIS A 76 3.85 -2.84 -9.83
CA HIS A 76 4.77 -1.87 -9.23
C HIS A 76 4.47 -1.54 -7.76
N ASN A 77 3.62 -2.31 -7.11
CA ASN A 77 3.14 -2.02 -5.75
C ASN A 77 4.24 -2.09 -4.66
N LEU A 78 5.39 -2.70 -4.96
CA LEU A 78 6.56 -2.79 -4.07
C LEU A 78 7.78 -2.03 -4.59
N ASP A 79 7.59 -1.22 -5.64
CA ASP A 79 8.66 -0.41 -6.19
C ASP A 79 8.99 0.73 -5.24
N SER A 80 10.26 1.14 -5.24
CA SER A 80 10.70 2.27 -4.44
C SER A 80 10.00 3.54 -4.91
N PRO A 81 9.43 4.36 -4.00
CA PRO A 81 8.85 5.65 -4.35
C PRO A 81 9.92 6.71 -4.69
N VAL A 82 11.20 6.40 -4.44
CA VAL A 82 12.34 7.27 -4.73
C VAL A 82 13.32 6.57 -5.67
N VAL A 83 14.02 7.37 -6.47
CA VAL A 83 15.14 6.87 -7.29
C VAL A 83 16.27 6.45 -6.35
N LEU A 84 16.70 5.20 -6.47
CA LEU A 84 17.77 4.68 -5.63
C LEU A 84 19.14 5.02 -6.26
N PRO A 85 20.14 5.44 -5.46
CA PRO A 85 21.51 5.55 -5.92
C PRO A 85 22.05 4.22 -6.43
N ALA A 86 22.95 4.27 -7.43
CA ALA A 86 23.50 3.08 -8.07
C ALA A 86 24.23 2.15 -7.07
N GLU A 87 24.86 2.70 -6.02
CA GLU A 87 25.50 1.85 -5.00
C GLU A 87 24.47 1.02 -4.22
N ILE A 88 23.30 1.59 -3.93
CA ILE A 88 22.22 0.90 -3.22
C ILE A 88 21.60 -0.16 -4.12
N GLU A 89 21.33 0.16 -5.38
CA GLU A 89 20.82 -0.81 -6.36
C GLU A 89 21.77 -2.01 -6.51
N ALA A 90 23.09 -1.76 -6.56
CA ALA A 90 24.09 -2.81 -6.66
C ALA A 90 24.12 -3.74 -5.44
N VAL A 91 23.85 -3.22 -4.24
CA VAL A 91 23.73 -4.04 -3.01
C VAL A 91 22.43 -4.83 -3.03
N LEU A 92 21.31 -4.19 -3.38
CA LEU A 92 19.98 -4.82 -3.44
C LEU A 92 19.91 -5.93 -4.49
N ALA A 93 20.57 -5.76 -5.64
CA ALA A 93 20.67 -6.78 -6.68
C ALA A 93 21.33 -8.06 -6.17
N LYS A 94 22.33 -7.96 -5.29
CA LYS A 94 22.97 -9.12 -4.65
C LYS A 94 22.03 -9.86 -3.69
N ALA A 95 21.03 -9.16 -3.16
CA ALA A 95 20.00 -9.71 -2.26
C ALA A 95 18.72 -10.14 -2.99
N HIS A 96 18.76 -10.29 -4.33
CA HIS A 96 17.62 -10.70 -5.17
C HIS A 96 16.44 -9.72 -5.14
N TYR A 97 16.72 -8.42 -5.05
CA TYR A 97 15.75 -7.36 -5.28
C TYR A 97 15.88 -6.82 -6.72
N PRO A 98 14.78 -6.42 -7.39
CA PRO A 98 13.39 -6.47 -6.92
C PRO A 98 12.87 -7.90 -6.75
N LEU A 99 11.97 -8.06 -5.78
CA LEU A 99 11.38 -9.36 -5.44
C LEU A 99 10.61 -9.92 -6.64
N ALA A 100 10.72 -11.23 -6.87
CA ALA A 100 9.92 -11.92 -7.87
C ALA A 100 8.41 -11.67 -7.65
N PRO A 101 7.57 -11.69 -8.72
CA PRO A 101 6.13 -11.44 -8.61
C PRO A 101 5.44 -12.42 -7.63
N GLY A 102 5.01 -11.89 -6.49
CA GLY A 102 4.35 -12.61 -5.40
C GLY A 102 2.83 -12.44 -5.42
N LEU A 103 2.22 -12.41 -4.23
CA LEU A 103 0.77 -12.19 -4.10
C LEU A 103 0.37 -10.72 -4.27
N PHE A 104 1.26 -9.77 -3.93
CA PHE A 104 0.92 -8.34 -3.83
C PHE A 104 1.47 -7.48 -4.97
N ASN A 105 2.44 -7.99 -5.73
CA ASN A 105 3.15 -7.31 -6.83
C ASN A 105 3.02 -8.10 -8.15
N ASN A 106 1.80 -8.50 -8.50
CA ASN A 106 1.55 -9.41 -9.60
C ASN A 106 0.16 -9.17 -10.19
N ASP A 107 0.02 -9.41 -11.48
CA ASP A 107 -1.25 -9.31 -12.22
C ASP A 107 -1.67 -10.67 -12.77
N PRO A 108 -2.95 -10.85 -13.16
CA PRO A 108 -3.37 -12.02 -13.91
C PRO A 108 -2.54 -12.21 -15.20
N PRO A 109 -2.23 -13.46 -15.60
CA PRO A 109 -2.67 -14.72 -14.98
C PRO A 109 -1.79 -15.19 -13.80
N GLY A 110 -0.62 -14.58 -13.58
CA GLY A 110 0.33 -14.96 -12.53
C GLY A 110 -0.26 -14.85 -11.13
N HIS A 111 -0.85 -13.70 -10.81
CA HIS A 111 -1.54 -13.45 -9.54
C HIS A 111 -2.64 -14.49 -9.27
N THR A 112 -3.44 -14.85 -10.30
CA THR A 112 -4.53 -15.83 -10.15
C THR A 112 -4.01 -17.19 -9.70
N ARG A 113 -2.87 -17.63 -10.24
CA ARG A 113 -2.21 -18.90 -9.86
C ARG A 113 -1.69 -18.84 -8.43
N VAL A 114 -0.93 -17.80 -8.07
CA VAL A 114 -0.36 -17.64 -6.72
C VAL A 114 -1.47 -17.53 -5.66
N ARG A 115 -2.52 -16.77 -5.95
CA ARG A 115 -3.68 -16.61 -5.07
C ARG A 115 -4.43 -17.92 -4.86
N ALA A 116 -4.58 -18.76 -5.88
CA ALA A 116 -5.24 -20.06 -5.75
C ALA A 116 -4.50 -20.98 -4.75
N LEU A 117 -3.17 -21.01 -4.81
CA LEU A 117 -2.34 -21.75 -3.86
C LEU A 117 -2.51 -21.20 -2.43
N TRP A 118 -2.44 -19.87 -2.27
CA TRP A 118 -2.58 -19.21 -0.97
C TRP A 118 -3.96 -19.38 -0.33
N ARG A 119 -5.05 -19.34 -1.11
CA ARG A 119 -6.42 -19.51 -0.57
C ARG A 119 -6.61 -20.84 0.14
N SER A 120 -5.88 -21.88 -0.26
CA SER A 120 -5.97 -23.20 0.37
C SER A 120 -5.33 -23.26 1.76
N SER A 121 -4.34 -22.41 2.07
CA SER A 121 -3.72 -22.31 3.38
C SER A 121 -4.52 -21.41 4.32
N MET A 122 -5.20 -20.38 3.79
CA MET A 122 -6.03 -19.44 4.54
C MET A 122 -7.51 -19.89 4.68
N SER A 123 -7.78 -21.19 4.60
CA SER A 123 -9.15 -21.70 4.79
C SER A 123 -9.59 -21.57 6.27
N ARG A 124 -10.90 -21.41 6.51
CA ARG A 124 -11.47 -21.25 7.86
C ARG A 124 -10.95 -22.29 8.87
N PRO A 125 -10.89 -23.60 8.55
CA PRO A 125 -10.36 -24.59 9.50
C PRO A 125 -8.88 -24.38 9.85
N LYS A 126 -8.04 -23.99 8.89
CA LYS A 126 -6.60 -23.74 9.10
C LYS A 126 -6.33 -22.43 9.84
N ALA A 127 -7.13 -21.39 9.59
CA ALA A 127 -7.08 -20.16 10.36
C ALA A 127 -7.48 -20.43 11.83
N ALA A 128 -8.54 -21.21 12.06
CA ALA A 128 -9.03 -21.53 13.39
C ALA A 128 -8.05 -22.39 14.22
N SER A 129 -7.27 -23.28 13.57
CA SER A 129 -6.27 -24.10 14.27
C SER A 129 -5.08 -23.29 14.80
N THR A 130 -4.85 -22.08 14.27
CA THR A 130 -3.77 -21.18 14.73
C THR A 130 -4.12 -20.46 16.03
N THR A 131 -5.41 -20.34 16.38
CA THR A 131 -5.91 -19.63 17.57
C THR A 131 -5.23 -20.08 18.87
N ARG A 132 -5.00 -21.38 19.06
CA ARG A 132 -4.38 -21.92 20.29
C ARG A 132 -2.95 -21.42 20.47
N THR A 133 -2.16 -21.39 19.39
CA THR A 133 -0.77 -20.92 19.42
C THR A 133 -0.71 -19.41 19.69
N THR A 134 -1.59 -18.63 19.07
CA THR A 134 -1.67 -17.18 19.29
C THR A 134 -2.08 -16.85 20.72
N THR A 135 -3.09 -17.53 21.28
CA THR A 135 -3.52 -17.32 22.68
C THR A 135 -2.41 -17.65 23.67
N LEU A 136 -1.66 -18.74 23.45
CA LEU A 136 -0.54 -19.13 24.29
C LEU A 136 0.65 -18.16 24.19
N ALA A 137 0.87 -17.54 23.03
CA ALA A 137 1.90 -16.53 22.86
C ALA A 137 1.52 -15.25 23.62
N CYS A 138 0.28 -14.76 23.44
CA CYS A 138 -0.21 -13.56 24.13
C CYS A 138 -0.20 -13.71 25.65
N SER A 139 -0.57 -14.87 26.20
CA SER A 139 -0.59 -15.09 27.65
C SER A 139 0.81 -15.12 28.28
N ARG A 140 1.87 -15.36 27.49
CA ARG A 140 3.26 -15.37 27.97
C ARG A 140 3.95 -14.02 27.90
N THR A 141 3.46 -13.11 27.06
CA THR A 141 4.13 -11.83 26.78
C THR A 141 3.34 -10.61 27.25
N ALA A 142 2.06 -10.76 27.58
CA ALA A 142 1.27 -9.64 28.09
C ALA A 142 1.68 -9.28 29.53
N PRO A 143 2.00 -8.02 29.83
CA PRO A 143 2.14 -7.57 31.21
C PRO A 143 0.80 -7.72 31.95
N PRO A 144 0.81 -7.95 33.27
CA PRO A 144 -0.43 -8.03 34.04
C PRO A 144 -1.25 -6.75 33.86
N ILE A 145 -2.53 -6.91 33.50
CA ILE A 145 -3.47 -5.79 33.39
C ILE A 145 -3.62 -5.21 34.80
N PRO A 146 -3.33 -3.92 35.02
CA PRO A 146 -3.50 -3.30 36.33
C PRO A 146 -4.98 -3.32 36.73
N PRO A 147 -5.33 -3.60 38.00
CA PRO A 147 -6.72 -3.59 38.43
C PRO A 147 -7.25 -2.16 38.44
N GLY A 148 -8.28 -1.91 37.63
CA GLY A 148 -9.14 -0.72 37.72
C GLY A 148 -8.60 0.56 37.05
N THR A 149 -9.10 0.81 35.84
CA THR A 149 -9.35 2.16 35.29
C THR A 149 -10.75 2.17 34.70
#